data_AF-X1B5R4-F1
#
_entry.id   AF-X1B5R4-F1
#
_cell.length_a   1.000
_cell.length_b   1.000
_cell.length_c   1.000
_cell.angle_alpha   90.00
_cell.angle_beta   90.00
_cell.angle_gamma   90.00
#
_symmetry.space_group_name_H-M   'P 1'
#
loop_
_entity.id
_entity.type
_entity.pdbx_description
1 polymer ?
#
loop_
_entity_poly.entity_id
_entity_poly.type
_entity_poly.pdbx_seq_one_letter_code
_entity_poly.pdbx_strand_id
1 'polypeptide(L)'
;KKEGLPDLPIEPEVEDYLGFEMSKFFPDLGPRLPREILEQNEEYVIGRNSFGEIVKNHRDYSTTPQIIESPVRSQDDWKQFKKRLEPDKSRAISWRAIPEEDEVSGWQNELQRYHTAHQKGKFILYSAIIGYDCIQRYVGSERLLMAVVTQPEWVKEMYMTQAELVIAMFALMEEEGFKFDGVFLASDLGYRNGPLFSPSIYLILASL
;
A
#
# COMPACT_ATOMS: atom_id res chain seq x y z
N LYS A 1 -13.95 7.96 -22.78
CA LYS A 1 -12.91 8.49 -23.69
C LYS A 1 -11.59 7.96 -23.16
N LYS A 2 -10.87 7.08 -23.86
CA LYS A 2 -9.50 6.72 -23.44
C LYS A 2 -8.67 8.00 -23.50
N GLU A 3 -7.97 8.32 -22.41
CA GLU A 3 -7.21 9.56 -22.24
C GLU A 3 -5.96 9.60 -23.14
N GLY A 4 -6.15 9.65 -24.46
CA GLY A 4 -5.06 9.72 -25.44
C GLY A 4 -4.31 8.41 -25.68
N LEU A 5 -4.66 7.32 -24.99
CA LEU A 5 -4.06 6.00 -25.22
C LEU A 5 -4.65 5.33 -26.48
N PRO A 6 -3.81 4.68 -27.32
CA PRO A 6 -4.30 3.80 -28.38
C PRO A 6 -5.13 2.65 -27.78
N ASP A 7 -5.84 1.90 -28.62
CA ASP A 7 -6.64 0.75 -28.20
C ASP A 7 -5.79 -0.47 -27.79
N LEU A 8 -4.76 -0.25 -26.96
CA LEU A 8 -4.01 -1.29 -26.29
C LEU A 8 -4.84 -1.81 -25.11
N PRO A 9 -5.12 -3.13 -25.05
CA PRO A 9 -5.70 -3.73 -23.87
C PRO A 9 -4.60 -4.20 -22.91
N ILE A 10 -4.64 -3.71 -21.67
CA ILE A 10 -3.97 -4.24 -20.46
C ILE A 10 -2.56 -3.67 -20.20
N GLU A 11 -2.35 -3.12 -18.99
CA GLU A 11 -1.04 -2.77 -18.42
C GLU A 11 -0.24 -4.08 -18.17
N PRO A 12 0.53 -4.53 -19.17
CA PRO A 12 1.92 -4.10 -19.36
C PRO A 12 2.21 -3.45 -20.72
N GLU A 13 1.23 -3.39 -21.61
CA GLU A 13 1.37 -2.84 -22.97
C GLU A 13 1.50 -1.32 -22.96
N VAL A 14 0.94 -0.66 -21.94
CA VAL A 14 1.02 0.80 -21.76
C VAL A 14 2.42 1.23 -21.31
N GLU A 15 3.03 0.52 -20.35
CA GLU A 15 4.38 0.86 -19.86
C GLU A 15 5.43 0.69 -20.97
N ASP A 16 5.30 -0.37 -21.76
CA ASP A 16 6.17 -0.59 -22.91
C ASP A 16 5.89 0.42 -24.04
N TYR A 17 4.62 0.75 -24.31
CA TYR A 17 4.25 1.77 -25.29
C TYR A 17 4.77 3.16 -24.92
N LEU A 18 4.69 3.54 -23.65
CA LEU A 18 5.20 4.82 -23.14
C LEU A 18 6.71 4.79 -22.87
N GLY A 19 7.36 3.63 -23.03
CA GLY A 19 8.81 3.48 -22.86
C GLY A 19 9.27 3.68 -21.42
N PHE A 20 8.47 3.30 -20.42
CA PHE A 20 8.86 3.42 -19.01
C PHE A 20 10.10 2.57 -18.73
N GLU A 21 11.07 3.16 -18.05
CA GLU A 21 12.36 2.52 -17.77
C GLU A 21 12.37 1.77 -16.44
N MET A 22 11.33 1.90 -15.62
CA MET A 22 11.24 1.31 -14.28
C MET A 22 10.17 0.21 -14.22
N SER A 23 10.41 -0.81 -13.39
CA SER A 23 9.42 -1.80 -12.99
C SER A 23 9.40 -1.92 -11.47
N LYS A 24 8.23 -2.04 -10.87
CA LYS A 24 8.04 -2.03 -9.42
C LYS A 24 7.40 -3.33 -8.96
N PHE A 25 7.80 -3.82 -7.80
CA PHE A 25 7.16 -4.96 -7.14
C PHE A 25 6.85 -4.61 -5.70
N PHE A 26 5.63 -4.95 -5.28
CA PHE A 26 5.04 -4.63 -4.00
C PHE A 26 4.63 -5.93 -3.29
N PRO A 27 5.13 -6.22 -2.08
CA PRO A 27 4.55 -7.26 -1.25
C PRO A 27 3.23 -6.79 -0.60
N ASP A 28 2.35 -7.72 -0.29
CA ASP A 28 1.18 -7.46 0.54
C ASP A 28 1.57 -7.24 2.01
N LEU A 29 1.52 -5.97 2.44
CA LEU A 29 1.85 -5.51 3.78
C LEU A 29 0.62 -5.26 4.66
N GLY A 30 -0.59 -5.62 4.17
CA GLY A 30 -1.84 -5.40 4.88
C GLY A 30 -2.16 -6.50 5.91
N PRO A 31 -3.26 -6.32 6.69
CA PRO A 31 -3.73 -7.30 7.66
C PRO A 31 -4.55 -8.44 7.04
N ARG A 32 -4.79 -8.43 5.72
CA ARG A 32 -5.46 -9.49 4.94
C ARG A 32 -6.85 -9.87 5.49
N LEU A 33 -7.63 -8.88 5.89
CA LEU A 33 -9.01 -9.09 6.33
C LEU A 33 -9.92 -9.41 5.13
N PRO A 34 -11.01 -10.19 5.34
CA PRO A 34 -11.97 -10.44 4.28
C PRO A 34 -12.67 -9.13 3.88
N ARG A 35 -12.89 -8.97 2.57
CA ARG A 35 -13.68 -7.87 2.03
C ARG A 35 -15.17 -8.19 2.14
N GLU A 36 -15.99 -7.16 2.32
CA GLU A 36 -17.45 -7.30 2.42
C GLU A 36 -18.14 -6.10 1.78
N ILE A 37 -19.18 -6.31 0.97
CA ILE A 37 -20.07 -5.24 0.52
C ILE A 37 -21.19 -5.09 1.56
N LEU A 38 -21.35 -3.88 2.08
CA LEU A 38 -22.37 -3.56 3.09
C LEU A 38 -23.62 -2.95 2.47
N GLU A 39 -23.43 -2.07 1.49
CA GLU A 39 -24.50 -1.42 0.74
C GLU A 39 -24.05 -1.17 -0.70
N GLN A 40 -24.97 -1.32 -1.65
CA GLN A 40 -24.71 -1.00 -3.05
C GLN A 40 -25.97 -0.40 -3.68
N ASN A 41 -25.80 0.73 -4.36
CA ASN A 41 -26.84 1.38 -5.15
C ASN A 41 -26.30 1.75 -6.55
N GLU A 42 -27.05 2.57 -7.31
CA GLU A 42 -26.69 2.96 -8.67
C GLU A 42 -25.48 3.91 -8.75
N GLU A 43 -25.16 4.62 -7.66
CA GLU A 43 -24.10 5.64 -7.64
C GLU A 43 -22.89 5.19 -6.81
N TYR A 44 -23.12 4.43 -5.73
CA TYR A 44 -22.10 4.07 -4.75
C TYR A 44 -22.05 2.59 -4.40
N VAL A 45 -20.87 2.18 -3.93
CA VAL A 45 -20.63 0.94 -3.19
C VAL A 45 -20.02 1.31 -1.84
N ILE A 46 -20.63 0.84 -0.76
CA ILE A 46 -20.08 0.91 0.59
C ILE A 46 -19.65 -0.49 0.98
N GLY A 47 -18.39 -0.64 1.38
CA GLY A 47 -17.85 -1.94 1.75
C GLY A 47 -16.70 -1.84 2.74
N ARG A 48 -16.42 -2.98 3.39
CA ARG A 48 -15.21 -3.17 4.19
C ARG A 48 -14.08 -3.68 3.30
N ASN A 49 -12.94 -3.00 3.33
CA ASN A 49 -11.76 -3.39 2.56
C ASN A 49 -10.85 -4.36 3.35
N SER A 50 -9.75 -4.81 2.71
CA SER A 50 -8.81 -5.78 3.31
C SER A 50 -7.99 -5.23 4.49
N PHE A 51 -8.03 -3.92 4.73
CA PHE A 51 -7.48 -3.27 5.91
C PHE A 51 -8.49 -3.21 7.06
N GLY A 52 -9.78 -3.47 6.80
CA GLY A 52 -10.87 -3.37 7.77
C GLY A 52 -11.56 -2.01 7.78
N GLU A 53 -11.18 -1.09 6.89
CA GLU A 53 -11.83 0.22 6.74
C GLU A 53 -13.20 0.05 6.09
N ILE A 54 -14.20 0.80 6.55
CA ILE A 54 -15.46 0.98 5.82
C ILE A 54 -15.27 2.17 4.89
N VAL A 55 -15.40 1.91 3.59
CA VAL A 55 -15.16 2.89 2.53
C VAL A 55 -16.39 3.01 1.64
N LYS A 56 -16.70 4.24 1.22
CA LYS A 56 -17.72 4.55 0.23
C LYS A 56 -17.03 5.00 -1.05
N ASN A 57 -17.27 4.26 -2.13
CA ASN A 57 -16.74 4.52 -3.45
C ASN A 57 -17.86 4.88 -4.40
N HIS A 58 -17.64 5.86 -5.28
CA HIS A 58 -18.43 5.98 -6.50
C HIS A 58 -18.17 4.77 -7.40
N ARG A 59 -19.23 4.24 -8.04
CA ARG A 59 -19.11 3.05 -8.91
C ARG A 59 -18.22 3.24 -10.13
N ASP A 60 -18.10 4.46 -10.61
CA ASP A 60 -17.30 4.82 -11.77
C ASP A 60 -15.86 5.18 -11.40
N TYR A 61 -15.50 5.10 -10.12
CA TYR A 61 -14.18 5.46 -9.58
C TYR A 61 -13.72 6.88 -9.97
N SER A 62 -14.68 7.78 -10.23
CA SER A 62 -14.40 9.16 -10.65
C SER A 62 -13.87 10.05 -9.52
N THR A 63 -13.89 9.57 -8.29
CA THR A 63 -13.52 10.33 -7.08
C THR A 63 -12.75 9.47 -6.09
N THR A 64 -12.02 10.13 -5.20
CA THR A 64 -11.31 9.48 -4.11
C THR A 64 -12.31 8.77 -3.16
N PRO A 65 -12.00 7.54 -2.72
CA PRO A 65 -12.79 6.84 -1.72
C PRO A 65 -13.03 7.69 -0.46
N GLN A 66 -14.27 7.73 0.02
CA GLN A 66 -14.58 8.31 1.33
C GLN A 66 -14.37 7.25 2.41
N ILE A 67 -13.44 7.48 3.33
CA ILE A 67 -13.28 6.66 4.53
C ILE A 67 -14.40 7.02 5.52
N ILE A 68 -15.30 6.07 5.79
CA ILE A 68 -16.39 6.22 6.78
C ILE A 68 -15.88 5.83 8.17
N GLU A 69 -15.16 4.71 8.25
CA GLU A 69 -14.69 4.17 9.53
C GLU A 69 -13.35 3.45 9.37
N SER A 70 -12.46 3.66 10.33
CA SER A 70 -11.18 2.94 10.44
C SER A 70 -11.22 1.95 11.61
N PRO A 71 -10.58 0.78 11.47
CA PRO A 71 -10.80 -0.35 12.39
C PRO A 71 -10.08 -0.25 13.74
N VAL A 72 -9.01 0.55 13.85
CA VAL A 72 -8.20 0.68 15.07
C VAL A 72 -8.59 1.96 15.81
N ARG A 73 -9.25 1.81 16.96
CA ARG A 73 -9.70 2.94 17.80
C ARG A 73 -8.88 3.06 19.09
N SER A 74 -8.18 2.00 19.47
CA SER A 74 -7.41 1.89 20.71
C SER A 74 -6.12 1.08 20.51
N GLN A 75 -5.22 1.14 21.50
CA GLN A 75 -4.01 0.31 21.51
C GLN A 75 -4.32 -1.19 21.52
N ASP A 76 -5.42 -1.61 22.15
CA ASP A 76 -5.81 -3.02 22.20
C ASP A 76 -6.34 -3.52 20.85
N ASP A 77 -7.04 -2.68 20.09
CA ASP A 77 -7.40 -3.00 18.71
C ASP A 77 -6.13 -3.21 17.88
N TRP A 78 -5.16 -2.30 17.99
CA TRP A 78 -3.88 -2.40 17.29
C TRP A 78 -3.14 -3.70 17.61
N LYS A 79 -3.10 -4.14 18.89
CA LYS A 79 -2.48 -5.42 19.26
C LYS A 79 -3.10 -6.62 18.54
N GLN A 80 -4.37 -6.58 18.17
CA GLN A 80 -4.98 -7.65 17.37
C GLN A 80 -4.58 -7.57 15.89
N PHE A 81 -4.48 -6.36 15.34
CA PHE A 81 -4.02 -6.15 13.97
C PHE A 81 -2.56 -6.51 13.79
N LYS A 82 -1.70 -6.13 14.74
CA LYS A 82 -0.25 -6.44 14.72
C LYS A 82 0.03 -7.93 14.54
N LYS A 83 -0.75 -8.81 15.16
CA LYS A 83 -0.61 -10.29 15.02
C LYS A 83 -0.79 -10.79 13.58
N ARG A 84 -1.39 -10.00 12.70
CA ARG A 84 -1.60 -10.31 11.29
C ARG A 84 -0.48 -9.77 10.40
N LEU A 85 0.49 -9.07 10.95
CA LEU A 85 1.58 -8.37 10.24
C LEU A 85 2.90 -9.15 10.32
N GLU A 86 2.83 -10.48 10.28
CA GLU A 86 4.01 -11.35 10.24
C GLU A 86 4.46 -11.63 8.80
N PRO A 87 5.77 -11.64 8.50
CA PRO A 87 6.29 -11.93 7.17
C PRO A 87 6.13 -13.41 6.83
N ASP A 88 5.53 -13.73 5.68
CA ASP A 88 5.38 -15.11 5.25
C ASP A 88 5.08 -15.24 3.73
N LYS A 89 5.39 -16.41 3.14
CA LYS A 89 5.22 -16.68 1.69
C LYS A 89 3.77 -16.76 1.20
N SER A 90 2.77 -16.79 2.08
CA SER A 90 1.35 -16.70 1.69
C SER A 90 0.91 -15.26 1.40
N ARG A 91 1.73 -14.25 1.71
CA ARG A 91 1.51 -12.88 1.26
C ARG A 91 1.72 -12.78 -0.25
N ALA A 92 0.80 -12.10 -0.92
CA ALA A 92 0.91 -11.87 -2.35
C ALA A 92 2.05 -10.90 -2.68
N ILE A 93 2.50 -10.97 -3.93
CA ILE A 93 3.32 -9.93 -4.56
C ILE A 93 2.50 -9.39 -5.72
N SER A 94 2.64 -8.10 -6.00
CA SER A 94 2.05 -7.48 -7.18
C SER A 94 3.03 -6.52 -7.81
N TRP A 95 2.95 -6.38 -9.13
CA TRP A 95 3.63 -5.34 -9.89
C TRP A 95 2.99 -3.94 -9.71
N ARG A 96 1.81 -3.86 -9.06
CA ARG A 96 1.13 -2.60 -8.69
C ARG A 96 0.92 -2.49 -7.18
N ALA A 97 0.77 -1.25 -6.70
CA ALA A 97 0.55 -0.99 -5.27
C ALA A 97 -0.83 -1.41 -4.77
N ILE A 98 -1.85 -1.36 -5.63
CA ILE A 98 -3.24 -1.69 -5.31
C ILE A 98 -3.79 -2.56 -6.45
N PRO A 99 -3.50 -3.87 -6.45
CA PRO A 99 -4.07 -4.77 -7.44
C PRO A 99 -5.57 -5.00 -7.21
N GLU A 100 -6.34 -5.15 -8.29
CA GLU A 100 -7.68 -5.74 -8.22
C GLU A 100 -7.59 -7.23 -7.83
N GLU A 101 -8.70 -7.81 -7.35
CA GLU A 101 -8.70 -9.19 -6.82
C GLU A 101 -8.26 -10.23 -7.87
N ASP A 102 -8.64 -10.04 -9.12
CA ASP A 102 -8.26 -10.88 -10.25
C ASP A 102 -6.85 -10.59 -10.79
N GLU A 103 -6.25 -9.45 -10.40
CA GLU A 103 -4.86 -9.10 -10.72
C GLU A 103 -3.85 -9.65 -9.71
N VAL A 104 -4.31 -10.04 -8.51
CA VAL A 104 -3.43 -10.63 -7.49
C VAL A 104 -2.89 -11.96 -8.02
N SER A 105 -1.58 -11.99 -8.26
CA SER A 105 -0.91 -13.14 -8.85
C SER A 105 0.03 -13.82 -7.84
N GLY A 106 0.30 -15.10 -8.07
CA GLY A 106 1.22 -15.86 -7.22
C GLY A 106 2.68 -15.48 -7.46
N TRP A 107 3.54 -15.82 -6.50
CA TRP A 107 4.99 -15.59 -6.53
C TRP A 107 5.66 -15.93 -7.87
N GLN A 108 5.30 -17.07 -8.47
CA GLN A 108 5.88 -17.53 -9.73
C GLN A 108 5.55 -16.61 -10.92
N ASN A 109 4.33 -16.07 -10.95
CA ASN A 109 3.90 -15.16 -12.02
C ASN A 109 4.64 -13.82 -11.88
N GLU A 110 4.78 -13.31 -10.67
CA GLU A 110 5.54 -12.07 -10.42
C GLU A 110 7.04 -12.24 -10.67
N LEU A 111 7.62 -13.42 -10.35
CA LEU A 111 9.00 -13.75 -10.73
C LEU A 111 9.18 -13.78 -12.25
N GLN A 112 8.22 -14.30 -12.99
CA GLN A 112 8.26 -14.29 -14.45
C GLN A 112 8.18 -12.86 -15.01
N ARG A 113 7.35 -11.99 -14.42
CA ARG A 113 7.30 -10.56 -14.75
C ARG A 113 8.64 -9.88 -14.46
N TYR A 114 9.22 -10.15 -13.30
CA TYR A 114 10.55 -9.69 -12.91
C TYR A 114 11.61 -10.07 -13.94
N HIS A 115 11.71 -11.35 -14.32
CA HIS A 115 12.67 -11.80 -15.33
C HIS A 115 12.47 -11.11 -16.68
N THR A 116 11.23 -10.89 -17.07
CA THR A 116 10.89 -10.18 -18.32
C THR A 116 11.36 -8.72 -18.25
N ALA A 117 11.10 -8.02 -17.14
CA ALA A 117 11.55 -6.65 -16.92
C ALA A 117 13.07 -6.54 -16.91
N HIS A 118 13.75 -7.48 -16.23
CA HIS A 118 15.20 -7.55 -16.18
C HIS A 118 15.82 -7.78 -17.56
N GLN A 119 15.28 -8.71 -18.35
CA GLN A 119 15.73 -8.97 -19.73
C GLN A 119 15.55 -7.75 -20.65
N LYS A 120 14.53 -6.92 -20.38
CA LYS A 120 14.30 -5.66 -21.07
C LYS A 120 15.20 -4.51 -20.57
N GLY A 121 16.07 -4.76 -19.58
CA GLY A 121 16.96 -3.75 -19.01
C GLY A 121 16.25 -2.67 -18.21
N LYS A 122 15.06 -2.95 -17.66
CA LYS A 122 14.34 -2.02 -16.78
C LYS A 122 15.08 -1.89 -15.45
N PHE A 123 14.98 -0.72 -14.80
CA PHE A 123 15.40 -0.49 -13.42
C PHE A 123 14.35 -1.05 -12.45
N ILE A 124 14.72 -2.03 -11.65
CA ILE A 124 13.79 -2.84 -10.86
C ILE A 124 13.75 -2.35 -9.41
N LEU A 125 12.56 -1.97 -8.96
CA LEU A 125 12.32 -1.37 -7.65
C LEU A 125 11.53 -2.30 -6.74
N TYR A 126 12.07 -2.56 -5.55
CA TYR A 126 11.24 -2.99 -4.43
C TYR A 126 10.45 -1.78 -3.93
N SER A 127 9.13 -1.89 -3.85
CA SER A 127 8.27 -0.77 -3.54
C SER A 127 7.31 -1.06 -2.39
N ALA A 128 7.11 -0.09 -1.51
CA ALA A 128 6.18 -0.22 -0.39
C ALA A 128 5.57 1.14 -0.02
N ILE A 129 4.32 1.11 0.46
CA ILE A 129 3.69 2.25 1.12
C ILE A 129 3.98 2.13 2.62
N ILE A 130 4.57 3.16 3.21
CA ILE A 130 5.07 3.15 4.59
C ILE A 130 4.57 4.36 5.38
N GLY A 131 4.90 4.39 6.68
CA GLY A 131 4.72 5.57 7.52
C GLY A 131 3.25 6.00 7.67
N TYR A 132 3.01 7.31 7.58
CA TYR A 132 1.69 7.90 7.82
C TYR A 132 0.62 7.34 6.88
N ASP A 133 0.96 7.22 5.59
CA ASP A 133 0.00 6.80 4.57
C ASP A 133 -0.45 5.34 4.76
N CYS A 134 0.44 4.48 5.24
CA CYS A 134 0.08 3.12 5.63
C CYS A 134 -0.76 3.10 6.91
N ILE A 135 -0.31 3.79 7.97
CA ILE A 135 -0.94 3.69 9.29
C ILE A 135 -2.30 4.38 9.38
N GLN A 136 -2.55 5.42 8.58
CA GLN A 136 -3.86 6.07 8.54
C GLN A 136 -4.98 5.10 8.11
N ARG A 137 -4.64 4.03 7.38
CA ARG A 137 -5.61 2.98 7.01
C ARG A 137 -6.11 2.16 8.19
N TYR A 138 -5.30 2.05 9.24
CA TYR A 138 -5.67 1.34 10.46
C TYR A 138 -6.40 2.28 11.42
N VAL A 139 -5.82 3.45 11.68
CA VAL A 139 -6.22 4.33 12.78
C VAL A 139 -7.19 5.42 12.33
N GLY A 140 -7.21 5.77 11.06
CA GLY A 140 -7.92 6.93 10.51
C GLY A 140 -7.10 8.22 10.67
N SER A 141 -7.12 9.08 9.66
CA SER A 141 -6.25 10.25 9.55
C SER A 141 -6.38 11.22 10.74
N GLU A 142 -7.61 11.60 11.13
CA GLU A 142 -7.83 12.53 12.24
C GLU A 142 -7.28 11.98 13.57
N ARG A 143 -7.61 10.73 13.90
CA ARG A 143 -7.13 10.07 15.13
C ARG A 143 -5.62 9.90 15.11
N LEU A 144 -5.04 9.53 13.96
CA LEU A 144 -3.60 9.37 13.82
C LEU A 144 -2.87 10.70 14.02
N LEU A 145 -3.34 11.80 13.42
CA LEU A 145 -2.75 13.13 13.61
C LEU A 145 -2.80 13.57 15.07
N MET A 146 -3.90 13.29 15.78
CA MET A 146 -3.98 13.55 17.22
C MET A 146 -3.05 12.64 18.03
N ALA A 147 -2.93 11.36 17.64
CA ALA A 147 -2.07 10.39 18.31
C ALA A 147 -0.58 10.69 18.14
N VAL A 148 -0.17 11.25 17.01
CA VAL A 148 1.22 11.69 16.78
C VAL A 148 1.68 12.69 17.85
N VAL A 149 0.79 13.56 18.32
CA VAL A 149 1.10 14.54 19.36
C VAL A 149 0.89 13.98 20.77
N THR A 150 -0.21 13.26 20.99
CA THR A 150 -0.64 12.84 22.34
C THR A 150 -0.09 11.48 22.77
N GLN A 151 0.26 10.62 21.82
CA GLN A 151 0.70 9.24 22.03
C GLN A 151 1.80 8.83 21.01
N PRO A 152 2.93 9.59 20.92
CA PRO A 152 3.93 9.38 19.88
C PRO A 152 4.56 7.97 19.91
N GLU A 153 4.77 7.41 21.10
CA GLU A 153 5.35 6.07 21.26
C GLU A 153 4.45 4.96 20.69
N TRP A 154 3.13 5.14 20.76
CA TRP A 154 2.20 4.21 20.14
C TRP A 154 2.28 4.28 18.61
N VAL A 155 2.39 5.49 18.04
CA VAL A 155 2.55 5.67 16.58
C VAL A 155 3.88 5.12 16.11
N LYS A 156 4.98 5.37 16.83
CA LYS A 156 6.31 4.80 16.53
C LYS A 156 6.28 3.29 16.53
N GLU A 157 5.58 2.67 17.48
CA GLU A 157 5.46 1.20 17.53
C GLU A 157 4.72 0.64 16.31
N MET A 158 3.69 1.33 15.81
CA MET A 158 3.04 0.96 14.54
C MET A 158 3.99 1.09 13.36
N TYR A 159 4.74 2.20 13.29
CA TYR A 159 5.68 2.48 12.20
C TYR A 159 6.79 1.43 12.19
N MET A 160 7.31 1.07 13.36
CA MET A 160 8.35 0.04 13.48
C MET A 160 7.84 -1.34 13.12
N THR A 161 6.64 -1.72 13.57
CA THR A 161 6.01 -2.99 13.16
C THR A 161 5.89 -3.07 11.63
N GLN A 162 5.50 -1.97 10.99
CA GLN A 162 5.38 -1.91 9.55
C GLN A 162 6.74 -1.97 8.84
N ALA A 163 7.72 -1.22 9.34
CA ALA A 163 9.08 -1.19 8.78
C ALA A 163 9.76 -2.57 8.89
N GLU A 164 9.60 -3.26 10.01
CA GLU A 164 10.09 -4.62 10.21
C GLU A 164 9.47 -5.59 9.21
N LEU A 165 8.16 -5.51 8.98
CA LEU A 165 7.47 -6.33 7.97
C LEU A 165 7.97 -6.02 6.55
N VAL A 166 8.17 -4.75 6.20
CA VAL A 166 8.73 -4.34 4.90
C VAL A 166 10.11 -4.96 4.69
N ILE A 167 11.01 -4.80 5.66
CA ILE A 167 12.38 -5.33 5.58
C ILE A 167 12.37 -6.86 5.49
N ALA A 168 11.53 -7.53 6.27
CA ALA A 168 11.43 -8.99 6.24
C ALA A 168 10.86 -9.50 4.91
N MET A 169 9.86 -8.82 4.34
CA MET A 169 9.33 -9.18 3.02
C MET A 169 10.34 -8.90 1.90
N PHE A 170 11.15 -7.84 1.99
CA PHE A 170 12.25 -7.60 1.06
C PHE A 170 13.24 -8.78 1.06
N ALA A 171 13.70 -9.20 2.24
CA ALA A 171 14.63 -10.33 2.37
C ALA A 171 14.03 -11.63 1.80
N LEU A 172 12.76 -11.90 2.10
CA LEU A 172 12.05 -13.08 1.62
C LEU A 172 11.84 -13.06 0.09
N MET A 173 11.62 -11.88 -0.50
CA MET A 173 11.62 -11.73 -1.96
C MET A 173 13.00 -11.97 -2.56
N GLU A 174 14.07 -11.46 -1.95
CA GLU A 174 15.43 -11.71 -2.43
C GLU A 174 15.83 -13.20 -2.38
N GLU A 175 15.38 -13.94 -1.37
CA GLU A 175 15.58 -15.39 -1.22
C GLU A 175 14.87 -16.16 -2.35
N GLU A 176 13.71 -15.71 -2.79
CA GLU A 176 12.95 -16.34 -3.87
C GLU A 176 13.42 -15.94 -5.28
N GLY A 177 14.50 -15.15 -5.39
CA GLY A 177 15.17 -14.88 -6.66
C GLY A 177 14.89 -13.50 -7.27
N PHE A 178 14.16 -12.63 -6.58
CA PHE A 178 14.10 -11.22 -6.94
C PHE A 178 15.47 -10.56 -6.67
N LYS A 179 15.87 -9.61 -7.51
CA LYS A 179 16.99 -8.69 -7.27
C LYS A 179 16.56 -7.29 -7.66
N PHE A 180 16.78 -6.34 -6.76
CA PHE A 180 16.30 -4.97 -6.91
C PHE A 180 17.47 -4.03 -7.11
N ASP A 181 17.36 -3.14 -8.09
CA ASP A 181 18.33 -2.06 -8.35
C ASP A 181 18.13 -0.87 -7.39
N GLY A 182 16.94 -0.76 -6.81
CA GLY A 182 16.62 0.26 -5.82
C GLY A 182 15.39 -0.04 -4.99
N VAL A 183 15.12 0.86 -4.05
CA VAL A 183 13.98 0.79 -3.14
C VAL A 183 13.18 2.09 -3.27
N PHE A 184 11.88 1.96 -3.49
CA PHE A 184 10.93 3.08 -3.60
C PHE A 184 9.91 3.02 -2.47
N LEU A 185 10.07 3.87 -1.46
CA LEU A 185 9.15 3.94 -0.32
C LEU A 185 8.26 5.17 -0.45
N ALA A 186 6.95 4.94 -0.50
CA ALA A 186 5.95 6.00 -0.60
C ALA A 186 5.32 6.28 0.77
N SER A 187 5.22 7.56 1.14
CA SER A 187 4.36 8.03 2.23
C SER A 187 3.89 9.42 1.85
N ASP A 188 2.63 9.57 1.46
CA ASP A 188 2.10 10.87 1.07
C ASP A 188 1.95 11.78 2.30
N LEU A 189 2.76 12.83 2.33
CA LEU A 189 2.76 13.88 3.34
C LEU A 189 2.58 15.26 2.70
N GLY A 190 2.20 15.31 1.41
CA GLY A 190 1.95 16.57 0.72
C GLY A 190 0.63 17.19 1.15
N TYR A 191 0.61 18.51 1.30
CA TYR A 191 -0.60 19.29 1.55
C TYR A 191 -0.57 20.61 0.77
N ARG A 192 -1.72 21.30 0.70
CA ARG A 192 -1.93 22.44 -0.21
C ARG A 192 -0.82 23.50 -0.19
N ASN A 193 -0.30 23.83 1.00
CA ASN A 193 0.68 24.90 1.20
C ASN A 193 1.99 24.41 1.85
N GLY A 194 2.25 23.10 1.87
CA GLY A 194 3.40 22.51 2.55
C GLY A 194 3.14 21.09 3.01
N PRO A 195 3.97 20.53 3.91
CA PRO A 195 3.74 19.18 4.45
C PRO A 195 2.47 19.11 5.31
N LEU A 196 1.89 17.90 5.40
CA LEU A 196 0.70 17.59 6.20
C LEU A 196 0.87 17.92 7.69
N PHE A 197 2.08 17.72 8.23
CA PHE A 197 2.45 18.14 9.57
C PHE A 197 3.90 18.65 9.57
N SER A 198 4.27 19.40 10.63
CA SER A 198 5.55 20.11 10.65
C SER A 198 6.75 19.15 10.59
N PRO A 199 7.88 19.56 9.99
CA PRO A 199 9.11 18.77 10.01
C PRO A 199 9.58 18.37 11.41
N SER A 200 9.31 19.21 12.43
CA SER A 200 9.61 18.87 13.83
C SER A 200 8.84 17.66 14.34
N ILE A 201 7.56 17.54 13.96
CA ILE A 201 6.73 16.38 14.29
C ILE A 201 7.23 15.14 13.53
N TYR A 202 7.58 15.30 12.26
CA TYR A 202 8.18 14.21 11.48
C TYR A 202 9.46 13.67 12.15
N LEU A 203 10.34 14.54 12.65
CA LEU A 203 11.56 14.13 13.33
C LEU A 203 11.29 13.37 14.64
N ILE A 204 10.22 13.68 15.37
CA ILE A 204 9.82 12.90 16.54
C ILE A 204 9.44 11.47 16.14
N LEU A 205 8.71 11.31 15.05
CA LEU A 205 8.32 9.98 14.55
C LEU A 205 9.50 9.22 13.96
N ALA A 206 10.46 9.92 13.36
CA ALA A 206 11.67 9.33 12.77
C ALA A 206 12.79 9.07 13.80
N SER A 207 12.71 9.66 15.00
CA SER A 207 13.68 9.41 16.07
C SER A 207 13.37 8.08 16.76
N LEU A 208 14.29 7.13 16.59
CA LEU A 208 14.34 5.84 17.28
C LEU A 208 15.09 5.98 18.61
#